data_AF-A0A8J7XEA0-F1
#
_entry.id   AF-A0A8J7XEA0-F1
#
_cell.length_a   1.000
_cell.length_b   1.000
_cell.length_c   1.000
_cell.angle_alpha   90.00
_cell.angle_beta   90.00
_cell.angle_gamma   90.00
#
_symmetry.space_group_name_H-M   'P 1'
#
loop_
_entity.id
_entity.type
_entity.pdbx_description
1 polymer ?
#
loop_
_entity_poly.entity_id
_entity_poly.type
_entity_poly.pdbx_seq_one_letter_code
_entity_poly.pdbx_strand_id
1 'polypeptide(L)'
;RTIVRNFGDIADAFNRPASHIMKFLTRELATAGDIEGRRAVFQGRFPDQKIVDRINEYAKEYVFCHECEKPDTHIVKQGRIHMLKCEACGARSSIRAY
;
A
#
# COMPACT_ATOMS: atom_id res chain seq x y z
N ARG A 1 -8.19 19.08 4.97
CA ARG A 1 -7.41 18.50 3.86
C ARG A 1 -6.03 18.16 4.39
N THR A 2 -5.55 16.94 4.14
CA THR A 2 -4.20 16.51 4.47
C THR A 2 -3.49 16.17 3.17
N ILE A 3 -2.25 16.61 3.00
CA ILE A 3 -1.50 16.43 1.75
C ILE A 3 -0.20 15.70 2.09
N VAL A 4 -0.02 14.53 1.48
CA VAL A 4 1.20 13.73 1.60
C VAL A 4 2.05 14.02 0.36
N ARG A 5 3.15 14.73 0.54
CA ARG A 5 4.00 15.22 -0.57
C ARG A 5 4.93 14.14 -1.14
N ASN A 6 5.35 13.21 -0.29
CA ASN A 6 6.28 12.11 -0.58
C ASN A 6 5.56 10.81 -0.99
N PHE A 7 4.32 10.89 -1.49
CA PHE A 7 3.53 9.70 -1.79
C PHE A 7 4.10 8.91 -2.98
N GLY A 8 4.62 9.61 -3.99
CA GLY A 8 5.31 8.99 -5.12
C GLY A 8 6.55 8.20 -4.66
N ASP A 9 7.41 8.84 -3.87
CA ASP A 9 8.65 8.19 -3.37
C ASP A 9 8.36 6.96 -2.51
N ILE A 10 7.27 6.99 -1.72
CA ILE A 10 6.81 5.83 -0.94
C ILE A 10 6.33 4.69 -1.87
N ALA A 11 5.58 5.02 -2.92
CA ALA A 11 5.10 4.04 -3.88
C ALA A 11 6.27 3.38 -4.64
N ASP A 12 7.26 4.18 -5.04
CA ASP A 12 8.48 3.71 -5.69
C ASP A 12 9.31 2.84 -4.75
N ALA A 13 9.49 3.26 -3.49
CA ALA A 13 10.22 2.48 -2.48
C ALA A 13 9.58 1.11 -2.19
N PHE A 14 8.25 1.03 -2.21
CA PHE A 14 7.52 -0.22 -2.06
C PHE A 14 7.44 -1.05 -3.34
N ASN A 15 7.88 -0.51 -4.48
CA ASN A 15 7.73 -1.12 -5.80
C ASN A 15 6.25 -1.50 -6.07
N ARG A 16 5.35 -0.55 -5.78
CA ARG A 16 3.89 -0.72 -5.91
C ARG A 16 3.25 0.48 -6.60
N PRO A 17 2.18 0.26 -7.39
CA PRO A 17 1.48 1.37 -8.02
C PRO A 17 0.81 2.26 -6.97
N ALA A 18 1.04 3.56 -7.06
CA ALA A 18 0.48 4.58 -6.16
C ALA A 18 -1.05 4.49 -6.04
N SER A 19 -1.74 4.12 -7.12
CA SER A 19 -3.20 3.91 -7.17
C SER A 19 -3.69 2.82 -6.21
N HIS A 20 -2.89 1.79 -6.00
CA HIS A 20 -3.21 0.69 -5.10
C HIS A 20 -3.08 1.10 -3.64
N ILE A 21 -1.98 1.79 -3.31
CA ILE A 21 -1.76 2.37 -1.97
C ILE A 21 -2.88 3.37 -1.65
N MET A 22 -3.26 4.20 -2.62
CA MET A 22 -4.33 5.18 -2.43
C MET A 22 -5.68 4.51 -2.14
N LYS A 23 -6.06 3.46 -2.90
CA LYS A 23 -7.29 2.70 -2.64
C LYS A 23 -7.33 2.08 -1.23
N PHE A 24 -6.19 1.60 -0.75
CA PHE A 24 -6.08 1.09 0.61
C PHE A 24 -6.29 2.22 1.65
N LEU A 25 -5.59 3.34 1.48
CA LEU A 25 -5.65 4.47 2.40
C LEU A 25 -7.04 5.13 2.46
N THR A 26 -7.70 5.32 1.31
CA THR A 26 -9.05 5.92 1.28
C THR A 26 -10.08 5.06 2.00
N ARG A 27 -9.95 3.73 1.90
CA ARG A 27 -10.77 2.76 2.63
C ARG A 27 -10.49 2.80 4.14
N GLU A 28 -9.23 2.71 4.55
CA GLU A 28 -8.84 2.68 5.97
C GLU A 28 -9.07 4.01 6.71
N LEU A 29 -8.97 5.12 6.00
CA LEU A 29 -9.25 6.45 6.54
C LEU A 29 -10.71 6.88 6.38
N ALA A 30 -11.54 6.04 5.75
CA ALA A 30 -12.94 6.33 5.42
C ALA A 30 -13.11 7.73 4.79
N THR A 31 -12.23 8.06 3.84
CA THR A 31 -12.15 9.41 3.26
C THR A 31 -11.91 9.34 1.75
N ALA A 32 -12.34 10.38 1.04
CA ALA A 32 -11.97 10.55 -0.35
C ALA A 32 -10.53 11.07 -0.45
N GLY A 33 -9.77 10.51 -1.39
CA GLY A 33 -8.39 10.92 -1.66
C GLY A 33 -8.08 10.81 -3.14
N ASP A 34 -7.22 11.70 -3.61
CA ASP A 34 -6.82 11.78 -5.02
C ASP A 34 -5.30 11.92 -5.16
N ILE A 35 -4.73 11.40 -6.24
CA ILE A 35 -3.30 11.42 -6.52
C ILE A 35 -3.05 12.56 -7.51
N GLU A 36 -2.49 13.66 -7.03
CA GLU A 36 -2.04 14.75 -7.89
C GLU A 36 -0.55 14.60 -8.18
N GLY A 37 -0.20 13.96 -9.29
CA GLY A 37 1.20 13.74 -9.68
C GLY A 37 1.94 12.85 -8.68
N ARG A 38 2.87 13.42 -7.90
CA ARG A 38 3.63 12.72 -6.85
C ARG A 38 3.10 12.91 -5.42
N ARG A 39 2.03 13.69 -5.25
CA ARG A 39 1.40 13.94 -3.94
C ARG A 39 0.04 13.27 -3.84
N ALA A 40 -0.30 12.78 -2.64
CA ALA A 40 -1.65 12.32 -2.32
C ALA A 40 -2.40 13.41 -1.53
N VAL A 41 -3.64 13.69 -1.92
CA VAL A 41 -4.50 14.68 -1.29
C VAL A 41 -5.71 13.98 -0.69
N PHE A 42 -5.89 14.09 0.63
CA PHE A 42 -7.02 13.52 1.36
C PHE A 42 -8.01 14.60 1.80
N GLN A 43 -9.30 14.33 1.61
CA GLN A 43 -10.43 15.17 1.99
C GLN A 43 -10.79 15.02 3.47
N GLY A 44 -9.81 15.24 4.35
CA GLY A 44 -9.99 15.20 5.81
C GLY A 44 -8.86 15.92 6.55
N ARG A 45 -8.93 16.01 7.87
CA ARG A 45 -7.80 16.37 8.73
C ARG A 45 -7.39 15.11 9.48
N PHE A 46 -6.22 14.58 9.15
CA PHE A 46 -5.64 13.44 9.83
C PHE A 46 -4.29 13.85 10.44
N PRO A 47 -4.00 13.40 11.67
CA PRO A 47 -2.66 13.53 12.22
C PRO A 47 -1.69 12.70 11.39
N ASP A 48 -0.47 13.20 11.25
CA ASP A 48 0.65 12.56 10.54
C ASP A 48 0.89 11.13 11.03
N GLN A 49 0.92 10.90 12.34
CA GLN A 49 1.05 9.55 12.94
C GLN A 49 0.04 8.56 12.37
N LYS A 50 -1.24 8.94 12.27
CA LYS A 50 -2.28 8.03 11.76
C LYS A 50 -2.04 7.65 10.30
N ILE A 51 -1.50 8.55 9.48
CA ILE A 51 -1.16 8.24 8.09
C ILE A 51 0.04 7.28 8.05
N VAL A 52 1.07 7.55 8.85
CA VAL A 52 2.26 6.69 8.95
C VAL A 52 1.89 5.29 9.40
N ASP A 53 1.02 5.16 10.41
CA ASP A 53 0.55 3.86 10.91
C ASP A 53 -0.16 3.07 9.81
N ARG A 54 -1.05 3.71 9.03
CA ARG A 54 -1.73 3.05 7.90
C ARG A 54 -0.80 2.66 6.77
N ILE A 55 0.22 3.46 6.49
CA ILE A 55 1.25 3.13 5.50
C ILE A 55 2.08 1.93 5.97
N ASN A 56 2.44 1.88 7.25
CA ASN A 56 3.16 0.74 7.83
C ASN A 56 2.33 -0.55 7.81
N GLU A 57 1.03 -0.44 8.10
CA GLU A 57 0.10 -1.57 8.03
C GLU A 57 -0.03 -2.09 6.59
N TYR A 58 -0.13 -1.17 5.62
CA TYR A 58 -0.06 -1.52 4.20
C TYR A 58 1.24 -2.23 3.83
N ALA A 59 2.39 -1.73 4.29
CA ALA A 59 3.68 -2.33 3.99
C ALA A 59 3.76 -3.76 4.55
N LYS A 60 3.31 -3.98 5.78
CA LYS A 60 3.30 -5.30 6.43
C LYS A 60 2.44 -6.33 5.70
N GLU A 61 1.33 -5.89 5.08
CA GLU A 61 0.37 -6.80 4.45
C GLU A 61 0.61 -6.98 2.93
N TYR A 62 1.13 -5.98 2.23
CA TYR A 62 1.24 -5.96 0.76
C TYR A 62 2.68 -5.85 0.21
N VAL A 63 3.67 -5.60 1.08
CA VAL A 63 5.08 -5.39 0.69
C VAL A 63 5.99 -6.43 1.34
N PHE A 64 5.89 -6.61 2.66
CA PHE A 64 6.72 -7.56 3.38
C PHE A 64 6.21 -8.99 3.26
N CYS A 65 7.11 -9.92 3.00
CA CYS A 65 6.81 -11.34 3.09
C CYS A 65 6.65 -11.77 4.55
N HIS A 66 5.60 -12.52 4.88
CA HIS A 66 5.38 -13.05 6.23
C HIS A 66 6.39 -14.12 6.67
N GLU A 67 7.20 -14.64 5.74
CA GLU A 67 8.13 -15.74 6.02
C GLU A 67 9.57 -15.26 6.14
N CYS A 68 10.02 -14.37 5.24
CA CYS A 68 11.40 -13.88 5.20
C CYS A 68 11.56 -12.38 5.50
N GLU A 69 10.46 -11.68 5.75
CA GLU A 69 10.41 -10.23 6.04
C GLU A 69 11.10 -9.35 4.97
N LYS A 70 11.28 -9.88 3.76
CA LYS A 70 11.84 -9.13 2.64
C LYS A 70 10.75 -8.35 1.91
N PRO A 71 11.07 -7.13 1.40
CA PRO A 71 10.17 -6.35 0.57
C PRO A 71 10.09 -6.86 -0.88
N ASP A 72 10.90 -7.86 -1.25
CA ASP A 72 10.95 -8.49 -2.57
C ASP A 72 9.72 -9.39 -2.83
N THR A 73 8.57 -8.74 -2.98
CA THR A 73 7.28 -9.41 -3.23
C THR A 73 6.57 -8.80 -4.43
N HIS A 74 5.73 -9.59 -5.09
CA HIS A 74 4.89 -9.18 -6.21
C HIS A 74 3.45 -9.64 -6.03
N ILE A 75 2.50 -8.77 -6.39
CA ILE A 75 1.08 -9.09 -6.36
C ILE A 75 0.70 -9.78 -7.68
N VAL A 76 0.30 -11.04 -7.58
CA VAL A 76 -0.15 -11.88 -8.70
C VAL A 76 -1.65 -12.09 -8.58
N LYS A 77 -2.40 -11.80 -9.64
CA LYS A 77 -3.82 -12.10 -9.69
C LYS A 77 -4.03 -13.54 -10.16
N GLN A 78 -4.56 -14.41 -9.30
CA GLN A 78 -4.89 -15.78 -9.66
C GLN A 78 -6.42 -15.95 -9.61
N GLY A 79 -7.06 -15.81 -10.78
CA GLY A 79 -8.52 -15.85 -10.91
C GLY A 79 -9.20 -14.65 -10.23
N ARG A 80 -10.01 -14.92 -9.20
CA ARG A 80 -10.72 -13.92 -8.39
C ARG A 80 -9.93 -13.45 -7.17
N ILE A 81 -8.78 -14.05 -6.89
CA ILE A 81 -8.01 -13.82 -5.66
C ILE A 81 -6.70 -13.13 -6.04
N HIS A 82 -6.30 -12.15 -5.24
CA HIS A 82 -4.96 -11.57 -5.32
C HIS A 82 -4.03 -12.34 -4.36
N MET A 83 -2.85 -12.73 -4.85
CA MET A 83 -1.82 -13.40 -4.06
C MET A 83 -0.55 -12.56 -4.06
N LEU A 84 0.06 -12.42 -2.89
CA LEU A 84 1.40 -11.90 -2.73
C LEU A 84 2.38 -13.06 -2.88
N LYS A 85 3.26 -12.98 -3.89
CA LYS A 85 4.32 -13.96 -4.14
C LYS A 85 5.66 -13.31 -3.80
N CYS A 86 6.44 -13.92 -2.91
CA CYS A 86 7.80 -13.49 -2.64
C CYS A 86 8.76 -14.08 -3.67
N GLU A 87 9.66 -13.25 -4.23
CA GLU A 87 10.69 -13.72 -5.15
C GLU A 87 11.92 -14.26 -4.42
N ALA A 88 12.18 -13.81 -3.18
CA ALA A 88 13.34 -14.25 -2.43
C ALA A 88 13.19 -15.66 -1.82
N CYS A 89 12.03 -15.99 -1.23
CA CYS A 89 11.79 -17.31 -0.63
C CYS A 89 10.78 -18.18 -1.39
N GLY A 90 10.03 -17.61 -2.34
CA GLY A 90 9.01 -18.34 -3.09
C GLY A 90 7.66 -18.50 -2.37
N ALA A 91 7.54 -18.00 -1.13
CA ALA A 91 6.29 -18.04 -0.36
C ALA A 91 5.15 -17.33 -1.10
N ARG A 92 3.93 -17.85 -0.92
CA ARG A 92 2.71 -17.29 -1.50
C ARG A 92 1.69 -17.07 -0.39
N SER A 93 1.22 -15.86 -0.25
CA SER A 93 0.19 -15.49 0.72
C SER A 93 -1.02 -14.94 -0.01
N SER A 94 -2.21 -15.38 0.35
CA SER A 94 -3.44 -14.79 -0.15
C SER A 94 -3.62 -13.41 0.49
N ILE A 95 -3.74 -12.38 -0.33
CA ILE A 95 -4.08 -11.04 0.13
C ILE A 95 -5.54 -10.76 -0.19
N ARG A 96 -6.18 -9.89 0.60
CA ARG A 96 -7.56 -9.50 0.32
C ARG A 96 -7.60 -8.71 -0.98
N ALA A 97 -8.41 -9.21 -1.91
CA ALA A 97 -8.81 -8.49 -3.11
C ALA A 97 -9.74 -7.34 -2.73
N TYR A 98 -9.42 -6.12 -3.17
CA TYR A 98 -10.33 -4.96 -3.14
C TYR A 98 -11.22 -4.95 -4.38
#